data_AF-A0ABD0Q8R5-F1
#
_entry.id   AF-A0ABD0Q8R5-F1
#
_cell.length_a   1.000
_cell.length_b   1.000
_cell.length_c   1.000
_cell.angle_alpha   90.00
_cell.angle_beta   90.00
_cell.angle_gamma   90.00
#
_symmetry.space_group_name_H-M   'P 1'
#
loop_
_entity.id
_entity.type
_entity.pdbx_description
1 polymer ?
#
loop_
_entity_poly.entity_id
_entity_poly.type
_entity_poly.pdbx_seq_one_letter_code
_entity_poly.pdbx_strand_id
1 'polypeptide(L)'
;VPPILLDKQFSDFTPDITPIILAAHTNNYEIIKMLVQKGVSMPQPHQVRCNCMECVSSSDVDSLRHSRSRLNIYRALASPSLIALSSEDPFLTAFQLSWELQELSKVENEFKSEYEELSQQCKQFAKDLLDQTRSSRELELILNYKDDMNLLEDEGNNDLARLKLAIKYHQKE
;
A
#
# COMPACT_ATOMS: atom_id res chain seq x y z
N VAL A 1 25.09 4.75 -39.83
CA VAL A 1 24.00 5.28 -38.97
C VAL A 1 24.43 6.66 -38.50
N PRO A 2 23.62 7.72 -38.63
CA PRO A 2 24.02 9.07 -38.27
C PRO A 2 24.30 9.19 -36.75
N PRO A 3 25.23 10.05 -36.30
CA PRO A 3 25.66 10.12 -34.89
C PRO A 3 24.65 10.75 -33.92
N ILE A 4 23.42 11.06 -34.36
CA ILE A 4 22.41 11.83 -33.61
C ILE A 4 21.55 10.95 -32.69
N LEU A 5 21.77 9.64 -32.64
CA LEU A 5 21.00 8.70 -31.79
C LEU A 5 21.75 8.22 -30.54
N LEU A 6 22.83 8.92 -30.14
CA LEU A 6 23.50 8.71 -28.86
C LEU A 6 23.22 9.88 -27.91
N ASP A 7 21.96 10.35 -27.87
CA ASP A 7 21.49 10.96 -26.64
C ASP A 7 21.51 9.87 -25.59
N LYS A 8 22.49 9.96 -24.68
CA LYS A 8 22.53 9.15 -23.46
C LYS A 8 21.15 9.29 -22.84
N GLN A 9 20.39 8.20 -22.80
CA GLN A 9 19.09 8.15 -22.14
C GLN A 9 19.31 8.30 -20.63
N PHE A 10 19.61 9.53 -20.21
CA PHE A 10 19.61 9.93 -18.82
C PHE A 10 18.17 10.25 -18.47
N SER A 11 17.50 9.26 -17.85
CA SER A 11 16.27 9.50 -17.13
C SER A 11 16.63 9.97 -15.73
N ASP A 12 15.96 11.02 -15.25
CA ASP A 12 16.05 11.46 -13.84
C ASP A 12 15.42 10.45 -12.89
N PHE A 13 14.56 9.56 -13.40
CA PHE A 13 13.89 8.50 -12.64
C PHE A 13 14.48 7.12 -12.96
N THR A 14 14.46 6.25 -11.95
CA THR A 14 14.82 4.84 -12.14
C THR A 14 13.81 4.17 -13.07
N PRO A 15 14.26 3.19 -13.89
CA PRO A 15 13.42 2.61 -14.95
C PRO A 15 12.20 1.81 -14.43
N ASP A 16 12.15 1.50 -13.13
CA ASP A 16 11.02 0.86 -12.45
C ASP A 16 9.90 1.82 -12.04
N ILE A 17 10.13 3.14 -12.06
CA ILE A 17 9.12 4.13 -11.70
C ILE A 17 8.18 4.35 -12.88
N THR A 18 6.95 3.84 -12.74
CA THR A 18 5.86 4.10 -13.69
C THR A 18 5.12 5.41 -13.34
N PRO A 19 4.35 6.00 -14.28
CA PRO A 19 3.61 7.24 -14.02
C PRO A 19 2.66 7.15 -12.82
N ILE A 20 2.01 5.99 -12.60
CA ILE A 20 1.12 5.79 -11.45
C ILE A 20 1.89 5.68 -10.13
N ILE A 21 3.07 5.05 -10.13
CA ILE A 21 3.95 4.98 -8.96
C ILE A 21 4.39 6.39 -8.57
N LEU A 22 4.84 7.19 -9.52
CA LEU A 22 5.29 8.55 -9.25
C LEU A 22 4.15 9.45 -8.76
N ALA A 23 2.97 9.35 -9.37
CA ALA A 23 1.78 10.07 -8.92
C ALA A 23 1.41 9.70 -7.48
N ALA A 24 1.45 8.41 -7.14
CA ALA A 24 1.20 7.91 -5.79
C ALA A 24 2.27 8.39 -4.79
N HIS A 25 3.55 8.44 -5.18
CA HIS A 25 4.63 8.99 -4.33
C HIS A 25 4.40 10.46 -4.00
N THR A 26 3.87 11.25 -4.93
CA THR A 26 3.49 12.66 -4.67
C THR A 26 2.18 12.82 -3.91
N ASN A 27 1.46 11.71 -3.66
CA ASN A 27 0.15 11.69 -3.01
C ASN A 27 -0.86 12.70 -3.60
N ASN A 28 -0.84 12.88 -4.93
CA ASN A 28 -1.71 13.83 -5.62
C ASN A 28 -2.99 13.13 -6.10
N TYR A 29 -4.09 13.37 -5.39
CA TYR A 29 -5.40 12.77 -5.66
C TYR A 29 -5.88 12.95 -7.11
N GLU A 30 -5.74 14.14 -7.70
CA GLU A 30 -6.28 14.42 -9.04
C GLU A 30 -5.52 13.63 -10.11
N ILE A 31 -4.20 13.60 -10.03
CA ILE A 31 -3.35 12.87 -10.98
C ILE A 31 -3.61 11.37 -10.86
N ILE A 32 -3.65 10.84 -9.64
CA ILE A 32 -3.92 9.42 -9.40
C ILE A 32 -5.30 9.05 -9.96
N LYS A 33 -6.33 9.85 -9.68
CA LYS A 33 -7.69 9.63 -10.18
C LYS A 33 -7.74 9.59 -11.71
N MET A 34 -7.07 10.52 -12.39
CA MET A 34 -7.00 10.54 -13.84
C MET A 34 -6.35 9.27 -14.40
N LEU A 35 -5.25 8.81 -13.80
CA LEU A 35 -4.54 7.61 -14.25
C LEU A 35 -5.35 6.34 -14.01
N VAL A 36 -5.98 6.21 -12.83
CA VAL A 36 -6.85 5.08 -12.49
C VAL A 36 -8.06 5.00 -13.44
N GLN A 37 -8.68 6.14 -13.77
CA GLN A 37 -9.80 6.20 -14.74
C GLN A 37 -9.41 5.77 -16.15
N LYS A 38 -8.11 5.84 -16.51
CA LYS A 38 -7.59 5.34 -17.78
C LYS A 38 -7.27 3.85 -17.75
N GLY A 39 -7.54 3.15 -16.65
CA GLY A 39 -7.30 1.72 -16.49
C GLY A 39 -5.86 1.36 -16.16
N VAL A 40 -5.05 2.31 -15.69
CA VAL A 40 -3.68 2.02 -15.24
C VAL A 40 -3.74 1.31 -13.89
N SER A 41 -3.21 0.09 -13.84
CA SER A 41 -3.13 -0.71 -12.61
C SER A 41 -1.78 -0.57 -11.92
N MET A 42 -1.79 -0.61 -10.59
CA MET A 42 -0.58 -0.73 -9.80
C MET A 42 -0.04 -2.17 -9.83
N PRO A 43 1.27 -2.37 -10.06
CA PRO A 43 1.87 -3.70 -9.94
C PRO A 43 1.80 -4.16 -8.47
N GLN A 44 1.53 -5.45 -8.27
CA GLN A 44 1.56 -6.06 -6.94
C GLN A 44 2.98 -6.56 -6.65
N PRO A 45 3.57 -6.18 -5.50
CA PRO A 45 4.91 -6.63 -5.15
C PRO A 45 4.89 -8.14 -4.89
N HIS A 46 5.91 -8.84 -5.35
CA HIS A 46 6.13 -10.23 -4.95
C HIS A 46 6.68 -10.27 -3.51
N GLN A 47 6.44 -11.39 -2.82
CA GLN A 47 7.04 -11.66 -1.51
C GLN A 47 8.58 -11.62 -1.60
N VAL A 48 9.23 -11.18 -0.52
CA VAL A 48 10.71 -11.05 -0.47
C VAL A 48 11.43 -12.36 -0.83
N ARG A 49 10.85 -13.51 -0.48
CA ARG A 49 11.42 -14.85 -0.74
C ARG A 49 10.78 -15.53 -1.95
N CYS A 50 10.30 -14.77 -2.93
CA CYS A 50 9.72 -15.33 -4.14
C CYS A 50 10.78 -15.99 -5.02
N ASN A 51 10.56 -17.25 -5.39
CA ASN A 51 11.47 -18.04 -6.24
C ASN A 51 11.01 -18.10 -7.71
N CYS A 52 10.20 -17.14 -8.18
CA CYS A 52 9.81 -17.11 -9.58
C CYS A 52 11.01 -16.69 -10.46
N MET A 53 10.96 -17.06 -11.74
CA MET A 53 12.06 -16.81 -12.68
C MET A 53 12.42 -15.32 -12.78
N GLU A 54 11.42 -14.42 -12.72
CA GLU A 54 11.64 -12.97 -12.78
C GLU A 54 12.34 -12.43 -11.52
N CYS A 55 11.90 -12.82 -10.32
CA CYS A 55 12.53 -12.41 -9.07
C CYS A 55 13.97 -12.91 -8.99
N VAL A 56 14.20 -14.20 -9.27
CA VAL A 56 15.55 -14.79 -9.20
C VAL A 56 16.49 -14.14 -10.21
N SER A 57 16.06 -14.00 -11.46
CA SER A 57 16.91 -13.37 -12.49
C SER A 57 17.21 -11.90 -12.19
N SER A 58 16.23 -11.13 -11.72
CA SER A 58 16.46 -9.73 -11.36
C SER A 58 17.36 -9.58 -10.13
N SER A 59 17.23 -10.44 -9.12
CA SER A 59 18.10 -10.42 -7.94
C SER A 59 19.53 -10.88 -8.23
N ASP A 60 19.72 -11.85 -9.13
CA ASP A 60 21.05 -12.33 -9.54
C ASP A 60 21.81 -11.29 -10.35
N VAL A 61 21.09 -10.45 -11.11
CA VAL A 61 21.67 -9.33 -11.86
C VAL A 61 21.99 -8.15 -10.95
N ASP A 62 21.01 -7.69 -10.16
CA ASP A 62 21.17 -6.56 -9.24
C ASP A 62 20.15 -6.63 -8.09
N SER A 63 20.58 -7.21 -6.97
CA SER A 63 19.77 -7.38 -5.77
C SER A 63 19.31 -6.05 -5.16
N LEU A 64 20.16 -5.03 -5.16
CA LEU A 64 19.82 -3.72 -4.59
C LEU A 64 18.76 -3.00 -5.42
N ARG A 65 18.87 -3.05 -6.75
CA ARG A 65 17.86 -2.50 -7.64
C ARG A 65 16.54 -3.24 -7.53
N HIS A 66 16.57 -4.57 -7.39
CA HIS A 66 15.36 -5.37 -7.15
C HIS A 66 14.65 -4.97 -5.84
N SER A 67 15.39 -4.88 -4.73
CA SER A 67 14.83 -4.44 -3.45
C SER A 67 14.35 -2.98 -3.49
N ARG A 68 15.06 -2.07 -4.17
CA ARG A 68 14.61 -0.68 -4.35
C ARG A 68 13.31 -0.60 -5.15
N SER A 69 13.17 -1.41 -6.19
CA SER A 69 11.94 -1.46 -6.99
C SER A 69 10.75 -1.93 -6.16
N ARG A 70 10.93 -2.97 -5.33
CA ARG A 70 9.91 -3.41 -4.37
C ARG A 70 9.52 -2.30 -3.40
N LEU A 71 10.49 -1.60 -2.81
CA LEU A 71 10.22 -0.47 -1.92
C LEU A 71 9.43 0.65 -2.64
N ASN A 72 9.77 0.96 -3.89
CA ASN A 72 9.05 1.96 -4.69
C ASN A 72 7.57 1.58 -4.90
N ILE A 73 7.29 0.29 -5.12
CA ILE A 73 5.92 -0.22 -5.25
C ILE A 73 5.18 -0.06 -3.91
N TYR A 74 5.77 -0.50 -2.80
CA TYR A 74 5.16 -0.36 -1.47
C TYR A 74 4.90 1.09 -1.08
N ARG A 75 5.84 1.99 -1.38
CA ARG A 75 5.67 3.43 -1.17
C ARG A 75 4.47 4.00 -1.93
N ALA A 76 4.24 3.51 -3.15
CA ALA A 76 3.08 3.92 -3.93
C ALA A 76 1.78 3.31 -3.36
N LEU A 77 1.78 2.03 -2.98
CA LEU A 77 0.61 1.36 -2.38
C LEU A 77 0.21 1.98 -1.02
N ALA A 78 1.18 2.46 -0.24
CA ALA A 78 0.96 3.12 1.05
C ALA A 78 0.42 4.56 0.92
N SER A 79 0.24 5.07 -0.30
CA SER A 79 -0.25 6.42 -0.55
C SER A 79 -1.72 6.57 -0.14
N PRO A 80 -2.07 7.48 0.80
CA PRO A 80 -3.45 7.69 1.26
C PRO A 80 -4.45 7.95 0.13
N SER A 81 -4.05 8.78 -0.85
CA SER A 81 -4.91 9.11 -1.99
C SER A 81 -5.17 7.89 -2.89
N LEU A 82 -4.17 7.02 -3.05
CA LEU A 82 -4.34 5.79 -3.83
C LEU A 82 -5.24 4.80 -3.10
N ILE A 83 -5.02 4.57 -1.80
CA ILE A 83 -5.87 3.69 -0.98
C ILE A 83 -7.32 4.19 -1.01
N ALA A 84 -7.55 5.48 -0.82
CA ALA A 84 -8.90 6.07 -0.84
C ALA A 84 -9.61 5.96 -2.20
N LEU A 85 -8.88 5.86 -3.31
CA LEU A 85 -9.44 5.76 -4.66
C LEU A 85 -9.66 4.33 -5.14
N SER A 86 -8.81 3.41 -4.70
CA SER A 86 -8.72 2.05 -5.27
C SER A 86 -9.22 0.95 -4.34
N SER A 87 -9.30 1.21 -3.03
CA SER A 87 -9.69 0.22 -2.04
C SER A 87 -11.20 0.24 -1.80
N GLU A 88 -11.82 -0.94 -1.74
CA GLU A 88 -13.22 -1.09 -1.29
C GLU A 88 -13.34 -0.84 0.21
N ASP A 89 -12.40 -1.38 1.00
CA ASP A 89 -12.30 -1.17 2.44
C ASP A 89 -10.96 -0.53 2.81
N PRO A 90 -10.88 0.81 2.89
CA PRO A 90 -9.63 1.51 3.16
C PRO A 90 -9.05 1.21 4.56
N PHE A 91 -9.89 0.86 5.55
CA PHE A 91 -9.41 0.49 6.88
C PHE A 91 -8.71 -0.86 6.86
N LEU A 92 -9.32 -1.86 6.23
CA LEU A 92 -8.73 -3.20 6.12
C LEU A 92 -7.42 -3.15 5.34
N THR A 93 -7.42 -2.46 4.20
CA THR A 93 -6.22 -2.28 3.37
C THR A 93 -5.10 -1.59 4.14
N ALA A 94 -5.40 -0.52 4.88
CA ALA A 94 -4.41 0.17 5.70
C ALA A 94 -3.84 -0.74 6.82
N PHE A 95 -4.69 -1.53 7.49
CA PHE A 95 -4.25 -2.45 8.53
C PHE A 95 -3.34 -3.54 7.98
N GLN A 96 -3.76 -4.21 6.90
CA GLN A 96 -2.98 -5.25 6.24
C GLN A 96 -1.63 -4.73 5.74
N LEU A 97 -1.65 -3.59 5.05
CA LEU A 97 -0.44 -2.98 4.50
C LEU A 97 0.52 -2.51 5.60
N SER A 98 0.01 -1.89 6.66
CA SER A 98 0.85 -1.47 7.80
C SER A 98 1.54 -2.66 8.47
N TRP A 99 0.87 -3.81 8.56
CA TRP A 99 1.43 -5.03 9.13
C TRP A 99 2.45 -5.67 8.20
N GLU A 100 2.13 -5.77 6.90
CA GLU A 100 3.04 -6.29 5.90
C GLU A 100 4.35 -5.49 5.87
N LEU A 101 4.27 -4.16 5.85
CA LEU A 101 5.43 -3.26 5.91
C LEU A 101 6.25 -3.46 7.20
N GLN A 102 5.58 -3.66 8.33
CA GLN A 102 6.25 -3.92 9.61
C GLN A 102 6.98 -5.27 9.65
N GLU A 103 6.45 -6.29 8.98
CA GLU A 103 7.13 -7.58 8.84
C GLU A 103 8.28 -7.48 7.82
N LEU A 104 8.09 -6.76 6.72
CA LEU A 104 9.13 -6.52 5.72
C LEU A 104 10.34 -5.79 6.29
N SER A 105 10.13 -4.83 7.20
CA SER A 105 11.24 -4.11 7.85
C SER A 105 12.16 -5.00 8.70
N LYS A 106 11.68 -6.19 9.10
CA LYS A 106 12.46 -7.19 9.83
C LYS A 106 13.21 -8.14 8.89
N VAL A 107 12.74 -8.29 7.65
CA VAL A 107 13.33 -9.18 6.64
C VAL A 107 14.36 -8.44 5.80
N GLU A 108 14.06 -7.21 5.37
CA GLU A 108 14.95 -6.34 4.59
C GLU A 108 15.52 -5.23 5.46
N ASN A 109 16.67 -5.49 6.09
CA ASN A 109 17.27 -4.56 7.04
C ASN A 109 17.81 -3.29 6.38
N GLU A 110 18.16 -3.36 5.09
CA GLU A 110 18.75 -2.27 4.31
C GLU A 110 17.79 -1.08 4.13
N PHE A 111 16.48 -1.33 4.13
CA PHE A 111 15.42 -0.32 3.98
C PHE A 111 14.46 -0.31 5.17
N LYS A 112 14.93 -0.78 6.32
CA LYS A 112 14.11 -0.93 7.52
C LYS A 112 13.39 0.36 7.90
N SER A 113 14.11 1.49 7.92
CA SER A 113 13.55 2.80 8.28
C SER A 113 12.40 3.22 7.36
N GLU A 114 12.58 3.04 6.05
CA GLU A 114 11.59 3.42 5.06
C GLU A 114 10.33 2.54 5.18
N TYR A 115 10.48 1.24 5.42
CA TYR A 115 9.33 0.38 5.66
C TYR A 115 8.58 0.73 6.95
N GLU A 116 9.30 1.06 8.02
CA GLU A 116 8.69 1.50 9.29
C GLU A 116 7.94 2.84 9.13
N GLU A 117 8.49 3.78 8.35
CA GLU A 117 7.83 5.05 8.02
C GLU A 117 6.55 4.83 7.21
N LEU A 118 6.58 3.98 6.19
CA LEU A 118 5.39 3.65 5.39
C LEU A 118 4.34 2.91 6.23
N SER A 119 4.76 2.01 7.12
CA SER A 119 3.86 1.34 8.05
C SER A 119 3.13 2.36 8.93
N GLN A 120 3.87 3.33 9.46
CA GLN A 120 3.34 4.41 10.27
C GLN A 120 2.39 5.32 9.47
N GLN A 121 2.71 5.63 8.22
CA GLN A 121 1.83 6.40 7.33
C GLN A 121 0.47 5.72 7.14
N CYS A 122 0.45 4.39 6.96
CA CYS A 122 -0.79 3.64 6.82
C CYS A 122 -1.65 3.65 8.11
N LYS A 123 -1.01 3.54 9.28
CA LYS A 123 -1.69 3.62 10.58
C LYS A 123 -2.31 5.00 10.79
N GLN A 124 -1.54 6.05 10.51
CA GLN A 124 -2.00 7.43 10.61
C GLN A 124 -3.16 7.69 9.64
N PHE A 125 -3.10 7.18 8.41
CA PHE A 125 -4.21 7.29 7.46
C PHE A 125 -5.50 6.64 8.00
N ALA A 126 -5.42 5.44 8.55
CA ALA A 126 -6.59 4.76 9.11
C ALA A 126 -7.19 5.56 10.28
N LYS A 127 -6.34 6.10 11.16
CA LYS A 127 -6.76 6.98 12.25
C LYS A 127 -7.43 8.26 11.74
N ASP A 128 -6.76 8.98 10.83
CA ASP A 128 -7.27 10.24 10.27
C ASP A 128 -8.63 10.04 9.57
N LEU A 129 -8.82 8.89 8.93
CA LEU A 129 -10.08 8.51 8.30
C LEU A 129 -11.18 8.25 9.33
N LEU A 130 -10.86 7.58 10.45
CA LEU A 130 -11.81 7.36 11.55
C LEU A 130 -12.23 8.68 12.22
N ASP A 131 -11.28 9.61 12.36
CA ASP A 131 -11.50 10.94 12.94
C ASP A 131 -12.47 11.81 12.12
N GLN A 132 -12.73 11.46 10.85
CA GLN A 132 -13.73 12.15 10.02
C GLN A 132 -15.18 11.73 10.30
N THR A 133 -15.43 10.73 11.15
CA THR A 133 -16.80 10.33 11.51
C THR A 133 -17.54 11.45 12.25
N ARG A 134 -18.81 11.68 11.90
CA ARG A 134 -19.62 12.80 12.43
C ARG A 134 -20.76 12.36 13.33
N SER A 135 -21.04 11.06 13.40
CA SER A 135 -22.10 10.52 14.23
C SER A 135 -21.67 9.22 14.91
N SER A 136 -22.26 8.94 16.08
CA SER A 136 -22.08 7.66 16.77
C SER A 136 -22.50 6.47 15.90
N ARG A 137 -23.51 6.67 15.04
CA ARG A 137 -23.98 5.66 14.10
C ARG A 137 -22.92 5.28 13.06
N GLU A 138 -22.23 6.26 12.47
CA GLU A 138 -21.13 5.99 11.54
C GLU A 138 -19.99 5.23 12.22
N LEU A 139 -19.64 5.66 13.44
CA LEU A 139 -18.60 5.02 14.24
C LEU A 139 -18.96 3.57 14.59
N GLU A 140 -20.20 3.32 15.05
CA GLU A 140 -20.69 1.98 15.35
C GLU A 140 -20.66 1.06 14.13
N LEU A 141 -21.02 1.58 12.94
CA LEU A 141 -20.96 0.82 11.69
C LEU A 141 -19.54 0.41 11.35
N ILE A 142 -18.57 1.34 11.44
CA ILE A 142 -17.16 1.05 11.14
C ILE A 142 -16.60 0.03 12.14
N LEU A 143 -16.83 0.23 13.44
CA LEU A 143 -16.27 -0.60 14.50
C LEU A 143 -16.84 -2.04 14.51
N ASN A 144 -18.08 -2.22 14.04
CA ASN A 144 -18.74 -3.52 14.04
C ASN A 144 -18.76 -4.21 12.66
N TYR A 145 -18.24 -3.58 11.61
CA TYR A 145 -18.23 -4.17 10.26
C TYR A 145 -17.52 -5.55 10.23
N LYS A 146 -18.14 -6.52 9.55
CA LYS A 146 -17.64 -7.88 9.26
C LYS A 146 -17.77 -8.14 7.76
N ASP A 147 -16.76 -8.77 7.14
CA ASP A 147 -16.75 -9.12 5.70
C ASP A 147 -17.68 -10.30 5.35
N ASP A 148 -18.10 -11.09 6.35
CA ASP A 148 -18.74 -12.37 6.08
C ASP A 148 -20.26 -12.29 5.87
N MET A 149 -20.63 -12.81 4.70
CA MET A 149 -21.92 -13.15 4.12
C MET A 149 -22.82 -14.09 4.95
N ASN A 150 -22.59 -14.23 6.26
CA ASN A 150 -23.46 -14.98 7.16
C ASN A 150 -24.43 -14.03 7.88
N LEU A 151 -25.44 -13.58 7.13
CA LEU A 151 -26.59 -12.76 7.56
C LEU A 151 -27.49 -13.43 8.63
N LEU A 152 -27.05 -14.53 9.26
CA LEU A 152 -27.87 -15.36 10.15
C LEU A 152 -27.39 -15.38 11.60
N GLU A 153 -26.24 -14.76 11.93
CA GLU A 153 -25.77 -14.66 13.31
C GLU A 153 -25.81 -13.21 13.81
N ASP A 154 -26.95 -12.93 14.45
CA ASP A 154 -27.13 -12.03 15.59
C ASP A 154 -27.15 -10.52 15.32
N GLU A 155 -28.34 -10.00 15.03
CA GLU A 155 -28.67 -8.56 14.97
C GLU A 155 -28.44 -7.80 16.30
N GLY A 156 -27.96 -8.47 17.35
CA GLY A 156 -27.78 -7.90 18.69
C GLY A 156 -26.34 -7.76 19.18
N ASN A 157 -25.34 -8.31 18.49
CA ASN A 157 -23.99 -8.40 19.07
C ASN A 157 -23.04 -7.30 18.56
N ASN A 158 -22.85 -6.28 19.39
CA ASN A 158 -21.75 -5.30 19.29
C ASN A 158 -20.41 -5.98 19.55
N ASP A 159 -20.01 -6.87 18.65
CA ASP A 159 -18.79 -7.67 18.78
C ASP A 159 -17.51 -6.86 18.56
N LEU A 160 -17.62 -5.60 18.11
CA LEU A 160 -16.51 -4.72 17.78
C LEU A 160 -15.49 -5.44 16.90
N ALA A 161 -15.99 -6.11 15.85
CA ALA A 161 -15.19 -7.01 15.01
C ALA A 161 -14.00 -6.27 14.36
N ARG A 162 -14.23 -5.04 13.90
CA ARG A 162 -13.15 -4.20 13.35
C ARG A 162 -12.13 -3.80 14.40
N LEU A 163 -12.58 -3.52 15.63
CA LEU A 163 -11.66 -3.19 16.73
C LEU A 163 -10.78 -4.39 17.10
N LYS A 164 -11.36 -5.60 17.18
CA LYS A 164 -10.61 -6.84 17.39
C LYS A 164 -9.57 -7.04 16.28
N LEU A 165 -9.93 -6.72 15.04
CA LEU A 165 -9.01 -6.77 13.91
C LEU A 165 -7.89 -5.73 14.01
N ALA A 166 -8.20 -4.50 14.42
CA ALA A 166 -7.21 -3.45 14.66
C ALA A 166 -6.18 -3.86 15.73
N ILE A 167 -6.64 -4.49 16.83
CA ILE A 167 -5.77 -5.05 17.87
C ILE A 167 -4.87 -6.15 17.31
N LYS A 168 -5.42 -7.06 16.48
CA LYS A 168 -4.66 -8.14 15.83
C LYS A 168 -3.53 -7.58 14.94
N TYR A 169 -3.77 -6.47 14.27
CA TYR A 169 -2.77 -5.77 13.43
C TYR A 169 -1.96 -4.73 14.20
N HIS A 170 -2.00 -4.73 15.54
CA HIS A 170 -1.23 -3.83 16.40
C HIS A 170 -1.41 -2.33 16.06
N GLN A 171 -2.62 -1.94 15.67
CA GLN A 171 -3.00 -0.54 15.52
C GLN A 171 -3.18 0.07 16.91
N LYS A 172 -2.26 0.94 17.32
CA LYS A 172 -2.21 1.49 18.70
C LYS A 172 -2.73 2.93 18.81
N GLU A 173 -2.84 3.62 17.67
CA GLU A 173 -3.16 5.04 17.56
C GLU A 173 -4.65 5.26 17.32
#